data_AF-A0A7Y2CNC2-F1
#
_entry.id   AF-A0A7Y2CNC2-F1
#
_cell.length_a   1.000
_cell.length_b   1.000
_cell.length_c   1.000
_cell.angle_alpha   90.00
_cell.angle_beta   90.00
_cell.angle_gamma   90.00
#
_symmetry.space_group_name_H-M   'P 1'
#
loop_
_entity.id
_entity.type
_entity.pdbx_description
1 polymer ?
#
loop_
_entity_poly.entity_id
_entity_poly.type
_entity_poly.pdbx_seq_one_letter_code
_entity_poly.pdbx_strand_id
1 'polypeptide(L)' 'MTVVSGIQPSGTLHIGNYFGALRQHIVLHTRQDAYYFIVNYHALTSVHDREALSTYTL' A
#
# COMPACT_ATOMS: atom_id res chain seq x y z
N MET A 1 -3.07 -15.05 -14.35
CA MET A 1 -2.14 -14.97 -13.21
C MET A 1 -2.71 -13.94 -12.26
N THR A 2 -2.72 -14.22 -10.96
CA THR A 2 -3.29 -13.31 -9.96
C THR A 2 -2.16 -12.50 -9.33
N VAL A 3 -2.36 -11.20 -9.19
CA VAL A 3 -1.44 -10.29 -8.48
C VAL A 3 -1.98 -10.01 -7.10
N VAL A 4 -1.09 -10.05 -6.11
CA VAL A 4 -1.39 -9.73 -4.72
C VAL A 4 -0.31 -8.77 -4.24
N SER A 5 -0.70 -7.56 -3.84
CA SER A 5 0.24 -6.51 -3.43
C SER A 5 -0.20 -5.88 -2.11
N GLY A 6 0.66 -5.99 -1.10
CA GLY A 6 0.48 -5.35 0.20
C GLY A 6 1.12 -3.97 0.21
N ILE A 7 0.37 -2.95 0.62
CA ILE A 7 0.82 -1.56 0.68
C ILE A 7 1.05 -1.18 2.13
N GLN A 8 2.27 -0.73 2.46
CA GLN A 8 2.59 -0.32 3.82
C GLN A 8 2.02 1.08 4.12
N PRO A 9 1.34 1.27 5.26
CA PRO A 9 0.89 2.59 5.72
C PRO A 9 2.08 3.38 6.31
N SER A 10 3.02 3.78 5.46
CA SER A 10 4.31 4.40 5.87
C SER A 10 4.31 5.93 5.89
N GLY A 11 3.13 6.57 5.84
CA GLY A 11 2.98 8.02 5.82
C GLY A 11 2.36 8.55 4.53
N THR A 12 2.51 9.85 4.30
CA THR A 12 1.97 10.53 3.13
C THR A 12 2.66 10.03 1.85
N LEU A 13 1.84 9.63 0.87
CA LEU A 13 2.33 9.25 -0.45
C LEU A 13 3.00 10.44 -1.15
N HIS A 14 4.14 10.18 -1.78
CA HIS A 14 4.84 11.14 -2.63
C HIS A 14 4.95 10.65 -4.07
N ILE A 15 5.43 11.52 -4.95
CA ILE A 15 5.51 11.27 -6.40
C ILE A 15 6.31 10.01 -6.76
N GLY A 16 7.35 9.70 -5.97
CA GLY A 16 8.09 8.45 -6.07
C GLY A 16 7.23 7.18 -5.88
N ASN A 17 6.26 7.17 -4.96
CA ASN A 17 5.36 6.01 -4.80
C ASN A 17 4.43 5.86 -6.00
N TYR A 18 4.00 6.99 -6.59
CA TYR A 18 3.15 6.99 -7.78
C TYR A 18 3.84 6.30 -8.96
N PHE A 19 5.04 6.76 -9.33
CA PHE A 19 5.79 6.19 -10.45
C PHE A 19 6.46 4.86 -10.14
N GLY A 20 6.76 4.60 -8.86
CA GLY A 20 7.40 3.36 -8.43
C GLY A 20 6.45 2.17 -8.34
N ALA A 21 5.22 2.39 -7.87
CA ALA A 21 4.29 1.29 -7.60
C ALA A 21 2.85 1.58 -8.06
N LEU A 22 2.25 2.71 -7.66
CA LEU A 22 0.80 2.92 -7.85
C LEU A 22 0.39 2.95 -9.32
N ARG A 23 1.15 3.61 -10.20
CA ARG A 23 0.85 3.65 -11.64
C ARG A 23 0.86 2.24 -12.24
N GLN A 24 1.85 1.43 -11.88
CA GLN A 24 1.95 0.04 -12.31
C GLN A 24 0.79 -0.78 -11.74
N HIS A 25 0.44 -0.60 -10.46
CA HIS A 25 -0.71 -1.27 -9.84
C HIS A 25 -2.02 -0.98 -10.61
N ILE A 26 -2.30 0.28 -10.95
CA ILE A 26 -3.48 0.64 -11.75
C ILE A 26 -3.48 -0.08 -13.10
N VAL A 27 -2.34 -0.10 -13.80
CA VAL A 27 -2.23 -0.81 -15.09
C VAL A 27 -2.46 -2.31 -14.92
N LEU A 28 -1.90 -2.93 -13.88
CA LEU A 28 -2.05 -4.37 -13.62
C LEU A 28 -3.49 -4.72 -13.26
N HIS A 29 -4.17 -3.90 -12.46
CA HIS A 29 -5.59 -4.10 -12.13
C HIS A 29 -6.49 -4.14 -13.38
N THR A 30 -6.16 -3.39 -14.43
CA THR A 30 -6.95 -3.44 -15.68
C THR A 30 -6.68 -4.68 -16.55
N ARG A 31 -5.61 -5.42 -16.28
CA ARG A 31 -5.11 -6.50 -17.14
C ARG A 31 -5.23 -7.90 -16.54
N GLN A 32 -5.41 -8.00 -15.23
CA GLN A 32 -5.42 -9.26 -14.49
C GLN A 32 -6.14 -9.12 -13.16
N ASP A 33 -6.53 -10.25 -12.57
CA ASP A 33 -7.06 -10.28 -11.21
C ASP A 33 -5.99 -9.78 -10.24
N ALA A 34 -6.26 -8.65 -9.59
CA ALA A 34 -5.31 -7.99 -8.72
C ALA A 34 -5.97 -7.61 -7.40
N TYR A 35 -5.32 -7.99 -6.30
CA TYR A 35 -5.75 -7.69 -4.94
C TYR A 35 -4.74 -6.76 -4.27
N TYR A 36 -5.23 -5.64 -3.75
CA TYR A 36 -4.44 -4.65 -3.04
C TYR A 36 -5.00 -4.49 -1.63
N PHE A 37 -4.13 -4.46 -0.62
CA PHE A 37 -4.53 -4.33 0.77
C PHE A 37 -3.47 -3.59 1.57
N ILE A 38 -3.90 -2.90 2.62
CA ILE A 38 -2.99 -2.23 3.54
C ILE A 38 -2.46 -3.25 4.55
N VAL A 39 -1.15 -3.33 4.69
CA VAL A 39 -0.49 -4.27 5.62
C VAL A 39 -0.34 -3.67 7.02
N ASN A 40 -1.45 -3.22 7.61
CA ASN A 40 -1.45 -2.56 8.92
C ASN A 40 -0.89 -3.43 10.06
N TYR A 41 -1.15 -4.75 10.06
CA TYR A 41 -0.57 -5.66 11.05
C TYR A 41 0.95 -5.84 10.87
N HIS A 42 1.44 -5.86 9.63
CA HIS A 42 2.89 -5.89 9.39
C HIS A 42 3.55 -4.58 9.85
N ALA A 43 2.87 -3.46 9.66
CA ALA A 43 3.34 -2.15 10.09
C ALA A 43 3.54 -2.04 11.61
N LEU A 44 2.83 -2.82 12.43
CA LEU A 44 3.02 -2.84 13.90
C LEU A 44 4.45 -3.23 14.34
N THR A 45 5.25 -3.81 13.45
CA THR A 45 6.67 -4.13 13.73
C THR A 45 7.61 -2.93 13.64
N SER A 46 7.14 -1.82 13.06
CA SER A 46 7.95 -0.61 12.81
C SER A 46 7.27 0.69 13.21
N VAL A 47 5.94 0.75 13.17
CA VAL A 47 5.12 1.91 13.56
C VAL A 47 4.51 1.65 14.94
N HIS A 48 4.99 2.39 15.94
CA HIS A 48 4.56 2.27 17.34
C HIS A 48 3.56 3.35 17.76
N ASP A 49 3.32 4.33 16.89
CA ASP A 49 2.32 5.39 17.11
C ASP A 49 0.96 4.94 16.56
N ARG A 50 0.00 4.79 17.47
CA ARG A 50 -1.38 4.38 17.16
C ARG A 50 -2.10 5.40 16.27
N GLU A 51 -1.97 6.69 16.56
CA GLU A 51 -2.66 7.74 15.79
C GLU A 51 -2.09 7.82 14.38
N ALA A 52 -0.76 7.75 14.25
CA ALA A 52 -0.10 7.68 12.96
C ALA A 52 -0.54 6.46 12.14
N LEU A 53 -0.52 5.26 12.74
CA LEU A 53 -0.95 4.04 12.05
C LEU A 53 -2.41 4.10 11.61
N SER A 54 -3.29 4.63 12.46
CA SER A 54 -4.70 4.84 12.12
C SER A 54 -4.86 5.82 10.96
N THR A 55 -4.11 6.92 10.97
CA THR A 55 -4.17 7.97 9.95
C THR A 55 -3.67 7.50 8.59
N TYR A 56 -2.65 6.65 8.56
CA TYR A 56 -2.06 6.16 7.31
C TYR A 56 -2.70 4.89 6.75
N THR A 57 -3.65 4.28 7.48
CA THR A 57 -4.36 3.07 7.05
C THR A 57 -5.72 3.37 6.40
N LEU A 58 -6.41 4.42 6.86
CA LEU A 58 -7.74 4.85 6.40
C LEU A 58 -7.64 5.90 5.31
#